data_AF-A0A9D8RGC9-F1
#
_entry.id   AF-A0A9D8RGC9-F1
#
_cell.length_a   1.000
_cell.length_b   1.000
_cell.length_c   1.000
_cell.angle_alpha   90.00
_cell.angle_beta   90.00
_cell.angle_gamma   90.00
#
_symmetry.space_group_name_H-M   'P 1'
#
loop_
_entity.id
_entity.type
_entity.pdbx_description
1 polymer ?
#
loop_
_entity_poly.entity_id
_entity_poly.type
_entity_poly.pdbx_seq_one_letter_code
_entity_poly.pdbx_strand_id
1 'polypeptide(L)'
;MNNDVCFIINSKNLYVDEYLVELNIPIFFICKDDNNNRYAVICENTSELEYLICQVSINSLYKMLKNELSLYDFIYESIEKWILKSGDTIESDIVEAVQELRFDYYPKKNEYLDLNNVKICNYIKRIENELVEQSIEETYSIELTKMVLETITSFSTVVNESNNRYKISRNSVKQKIPLKLALVGGLY
;
A
#
# COMPACT_ATOMS: atom_id res chain seq x y z
N MET A 1 10.74 -9.40 -20.46
CA MET A 1 9.85 -10.41 -19.86
C MET A 1 8.65 -10.53 -20.78
N ASN A 2 8.14 -11.74 -21.01
CA ASN A 2 6.86 -11.90 -21.72
C ASN A 2 5.78 -11.23 -20.86
N ASN A 3 5.05 -10.29 -21.46
CA ASN A 3 3.92 -9.61 -20.81
C ASN A 3 2.62 -10.37 -21.08
N ASP A 4 2.71 -11.70 -21.17
CA ASP A 4 1.54 -12.53 -21.42
C ASP A 4 0.75 -12.64 -20.12
N VAL A 5 -0.54 -12.33 -20.20
CA VAL A 5 -1.47 -12.50 -19.08
C VAL A 5 -1.52 -13.99 -18.74
N CYS A 6 -1.31 -14.31 -17.47
CA CYS A 6 -1.36 -15.67 -16.97
C CYS A 6 -2.74 -16.00 -16.40
N PHE A 7 -3.32 -15.05 -15.66
CA PHE A 7 -4.63 -15.20 -15.03
C PHE A 7 -5.38 -13.87 -15.03
N ILE A 8 -6.71 -13.92 -14.96
CA ILE A 8 -7.55 -12.75 -14.71
C ILE A 8 -8.31 -12.97 -13.40
N ILE A 9 -8.07 -12.13 -12.39
CA ILE A 9 -8.77 -12.20 -11.09
C ILE A 9 -9.40 -10.85 -10.80
N ASN A 10 -10.72 -10.81 -10.59
CA ASN A 10 -11.46 -9.58 -10.32
C ASN A 10 -11.14 -8.46 -11.33
N SER A 11 -11.10 -8.81 -12.62
CA SER A 11 -10.74 -7.91 -13.74
C SER A 11 -9.30 -7.37 -13.71
N LYS A 12 -8.41 -7.95 -12.89
CA LYS A 12 -6.98 -7.66 -12.87
C LYS A 12 -6.24 -8.70 -13.68
N ASN A 13 -5.45 -8.24 -14.63
CA ASN A 13 -4.52 -9.09 -15.36
C ASN A 13 -3.31 -9.38 -14.47
N LEU A 14 -2.98 -10.65 -14.32
CA LEU A 14 -1.79 -11.09 -13.60
C LEU A 14 -0.74 -11.56 -14.61
N TYR A 15 0.49 -11.07 -14.44
CA TYR A 15 1.65 -11.45 -15.25
C TYR A 15 2.70 -12.08 -14.35
N VAL A 16 3.44 -13.06 -14.85
CA VAL A 16 4.55 -13.65 -14.09
C VAL A 16 5.61 -12.59 -13.81
N ASP A 17 5.95 -12.43 -12.54
CA ASP A 17 7.07 -11.61 -12.07
C ASP A 17 8.34 -12.46 -11.88
N GLU A 18 8.21 -13.66 -11.31
CA GLU A 18 9.32 -14.61 -11.17
C GLU A 18 8.86 -16.05 -10.91
N TYR A 19 9.56 -17.04 -11.48
CA TYR A 19 9.36 -18.46 -11.15
C TYR A 19 10.29 -18.89 -10.01
N LEU A 20 9.72 -19.36 -8.90
CA LEU A 20 10.47 -19.80 -7.72
C LEU A 20 10.85 -21.28 -7.80
N VAL A 21 9.86 -22.12 -8.12
CA VAL A 21 10.01 -23.57 -8.30
C VAL A 21 9.39 -23.95 -9.64
N GLU A 22 10.26 -24.34 -10.57
CA GLU A 22 9.90 -24.67 -11.95
C GLU A 22 10.34 -26.10 -12.27
N LEU A 23 9.36 -26.94 -12.61
CA LEU A 23 9.60 -28.26 -13.19
C LEU A 23 9.15 -28.22 -14.66
N ASN A 24 8.46 -29.25 -15.15
CA ASN A 24 7.80 -29.19 -16.47
C ASN A 24 6.60 -28.24 -16.46
N ILE A 25 5.96 -28.10 -15.30
CA ILE A 25 4.89 -27.13 -15.02
C ILE A 25 5.37 -26.30 -13.83
N PRO A 26 5.22 -24.96 -13.84
CA PRO A 26 5.53 -24.12 -12.70
C PRO A 26 4.74 -24.55 -11.46
N ILE A 27 5.44 -24.91 -10.39
CA ILE A 27 4.82 -25.38 -9.14
C ILE A 27 4.59 -24.20 -8.20
N PHE A 28 5.55 -23.29 -8.11
CA PHE A 28 5.43 -22.09 -7.28
C PHE A 28 6.08 -20.89 -7.98
N PHE A 29 5.30 -19.85 -8.21
CA PHE A 29 5.76 -18.62 -8.86
C PHE A 29 5.02 -17.40 -8.32
N ILE A 30 5.60 -16.23 -8.58
CA ILE A 30 5.04 -14.94 -8.21
C ILE A 30 4.53 -14.25 -9.46
N CYS A 31 3.29 -13.78 -9.41
CA CYS A 31 2.72 -12.87 -10.37
C CYS A 31 2.64 -11.46 -9.80
N LYS A 32 2.45 -10.49 -10.69
CA LYS A 32 2.08 -9.11 -10.36
C LYS A 32 0.95 -8.61 -11.24
N ASP A 33 0.19 -7.66 -10.73
CA ASP A 33 -0.79 -6.91 -11.53
C ASP A 33 -0.18 -5.60 -12.09
N ASP A 34 -0.99 -4.85 -12.85
CA ASP A 34 -0.60 -3.55 -13.41
C ASP A 34 -0.26 -2.50 -12.34
N ASN A 35 -0.71 -2.69 -11.10
CA ASN A 35 -0.43 -1.83 -9.94
C ASN A 35 0.75 -2.34 -9.11
N ASN A 36 1.50 -3.32 -9.61
CA ASN A 36 2.63 -3.95 -8.93
C ASN A 36 2.24 -4.69 -7.61
N ASN A 37 0.96 -5.00 -7.39
CA ASN A 37 0.55 -5.89 -6.29
C ASN A 37 1.07 -7.30 -6.57
N ARG A 38 1.54 -8.01 -5.54
CA ARG A 38 2.12 -9.36 -5.70
C ARG A 38 1.13 -10.46 -5.37
N TYR A 39 1.25 -11.54 -6.13
CA TYR A 39 0.40 -12.72 -6.03
C TYR A 39 1.28 -13.97 -6.01
N ALA A 40 1.23 -14.73 -4.93
CA ALA A 40 1.82 -16.05 -4.87
C ALA A 40 0.89 -17.06 -5.55
N VAL A 41 1.41 -17.84 -6.49
CA VAL A 41 0.66 -18.86 -7.22
C VAL A 41 1.27 -20.23 -6.98
N ILE A 42 0.49 -21.12 -6.39
CA ILE A 42 0.90 -22.49 -6.04
C ILE A 42 0.02 -23.46 -6.83
N CYS A 43 0.64 -24.35 -7.61
CA CYS A 43 -0.09 -25.42 -8.28
C CYS A 43 -0.45 -26.51 -7.28
N GLU A 44 -1.75 -26.70 -7.04
CA GLU A 44 -2.27 -27.72 -6.11
C GLU A 44 -2.46 -29.07 -6.82
N ASN A 45 -2.90 -29.03 -8.08
CA ASN A 45 -3.12 -30.21 -8.89
C ASN A 45 -2.63 -29.99 -10.33
N THR A 46 -1.54 -30.64 -10.69
CA THR A 46 -0.93 -30.55 -12.02
C THR A 46 -1.75 -31.25 -13.11
N SER A 47 -2.61 -32.21 -12.76
CA SER A 47 -3.46 -32.91 -13.74
C SER A 47 -4.71 -32.10 -14.08
N GLU A 48 -5.25 -31.37 -13.10
CA GLU A 48 -6.44 -30.53 -13.27
C GLU A 48 -6.14 -29.05 -13.50
N LEU A 49 -4.84 -28.68 -13.48
CA LEU A 49 -4.36 -27.30 -13.56
C LEU A 49 -5.09 -26.38 -12.58
N GLU A 50 -5.14 -26.84 -11.32
CA GLU A 50 -5.71 -26.12 -10.20
C GLU A 50 -4.62 -25.40 -9.41
N TYR A 51 -4.87 -24.14 -9.09
CA TYR A 51 -3.91 -23.24 -8.47
C TYR A 51 -4.54 -22.53 -7.28
N LEU A 52 -3.81 -22.48 -6.16
CA LEU A 52 -4.04 -21.51 -5.11
C LEU A 52 -3.33 -20.21 -5.48
N ILE A 53 -4.08 -19.11 -5.49
CA ILE A 53 -3.56 -17.76 -5.72
C ILE A 53 -3.77 -16.94 -4.45
N CYS A 54 -2.71 -16.33 -3.94
CA CYS A 54 -2.73 -15.53 -2.72
C CYS A 54 -2.17 -14.14 -3.00
N GLN A 55 -2.95 -13.08 -2.75
CA GLN A 55 -2.40 -11.73 -2.75
C GLN A 55 -1.52 -11.54 -1.52
N VAL A 56 -0.27 -11.14 -1.73
CA VAL A 56 0.75 -11.04 -0.69
C VAL A 56 1.40 -9.67 -0.71
N SER A 57 1.85 -9.21 0.46
CA SER A 57 2.64 -8.00 0.55
C SER A 57 4.07 -8.25 0.05
N ILE A 58 4.73 -7.23 -0.49
CA ILE A 58 6.13 -7.32 -0.88
C ILE A 58 7.05 -7.65 0.31
N ASN A 59 6.70 -7.18 1.51
CA ASN A 59 7.44 -7.45 2.74
C ASN A 59 7.31 -8.92 3.19
N SER A 60 6.11 -9.51 3.16
CA SER A 60 5.92 -10.92 3.50
C SER A 60 6.61 -11.83 2.48
N LEU A 61 6.57 -11.47 1.20
CA LEU A 61 7.32 -12.16 0.15
C LEU A 61 8.84 -12.10 0.41
N TYR A 62 9.38 -10.92 0.71
CA TYR A 62 10.79 -10.75 1.04
C TYR A 62 11.21 -11.64 2.23
N LYS A 63 10.45 -11.61 3.33
CA LYS A 63 10.72 -12.44 4.50
C LYS A 63 10.65 -13.93 4.20
N MET A 64 9.68 -14.37 3.39
CA MET A 64 9.56 -15.77 2.99
C MET A 64 10.78 -16.22 2.18
N LEU A 65 11.23 -15.42 1.21
CA LEU A 65 12.42 -15.73 0.40
C LEU A 65 13.73 -15.72 1.21
N LYS A 66 13.74 -15.03 2.36
CA LYS A 66 14.88 -14.97 3.30
C LYS A 66 14.83 -16.06 4.39
N ASN A 67 13.86 -16.98 4.32
CA ASN A 67 13.59 -17.98 5.35
C ASN A 67 13.26 -17.38 6.74
N GLU A 68 12.70 -16.16 6.76
CA GLU A 68 12.24 -15.48 7.98
C GLU A 68 10.73 -15.66 8.22
N LEU A 69 9.98 -16.08 7.21
CA LEU A 69 8.56 -16.40 7.27
C LEU A 69 8.32 -17.79 6.68
N SER A 70 7.61 -18.65 7.42
CA SER A 70 7.30 -19.99 6.93
C SER A 70 6.32 -19.92 5.76
N LEU A 71 6.31 -20.93 4.88
CA LEU A 71 5.33 -21.01 3.80
C LEU A 71 3.89 -21.08 4.32
N TYR A 72 3.69 -21.78 5.44
CA TYR A 72 2.40 -21.84 6.13
C TYR A 72 1.93 -20.42 6.51
N ASP A 73 2.77 -19.67 7.22
CA ASP A 73 2.40 -18.32 7.70
C ASP A 73 2.27 -17.35 6.53
N PHE A 74 3.13 -17.46 5.51
CA PHE A 74 3.08 -16.66 4.29
C PHE A 74 1.74 -16.79 3.55
N ILE A 75 1.20 -18.01 3.44
CA ILE A 75 -0.10 -18.27 2.84
C ILE A 75 -1.21 -17.83 3.80
N TYR A 76 -1.12 -18.20 5.08
CA TYR A 76 -2.14 -17.90 6.08
C TYR A 76 -2.39 -16.38 6.20
N GLU A 77 -1.33 -15.59 6.32
CA GLU A 77 -1.34 -14.13 6.47
C GLU A 77 -1.60 -13.37 5.16
N SER A 78 -1.82 -14.07 4.03
CA SER A 78 -2.10 -13.40 2.76
C SER A 78 -3.42 -12.62 2.81
N ILE A 79 -3.50 -11.54 2.03
CA ILE A 79 -4.58 -10.54 2.09
C ILE A 79 -5.88 -11.12 1.55
N GLU A 80 -5.82 -11.65 0.32
CA GLU A 80 -6.94 -12.28 -0.38
C GLU A 80 -6.44 -13.59 -1.00
N LYS A 81 -7.37 -14.53 -1.23
CA LYS A 81 -7.08 -15.91 -1.64
C LYS A 81 -8.13 -16.40 -2.63
N TRP A 82 -7.69 -17.15 -3.63
CA TRP A 82 -8.55 -17.76 -4.65
C TRP A 82 -8.05 -19.13 -5.02
N ILE A 83 -8.99 -20.03 -5.33
CA ILE A 83 -8.70 -21.23 -6.10
C ILE A 83 -9.05 -20.93 -7.55
N LEU A 84 -8.11 -21.22 -8.45
CA LEU A 84 -8.28 -21.06 -9.89
C LEU A 84 -8.12 -22.41 -10.55
N LYS A 85 -9.10 -22.79 -11.38
CA LYS A 85 -9.01 -23.95 -12.26
C LYS A 85 -8.86 -23.46 -13.69
N SER A 86 -7.73 -23.81 -14.32
CA SER A 86 -7.42 -23.30 -15.65
C SER A 86 -8.26 -23.99 -16.72
N GLY A 87 -8.79 -23.20 -17.66
CA GLY A 87 -9.49 -23.70 -18.84
C GLY A 87 -8.59 -23.75 -20.08
N ASP A 88 -9.19 -23.97 -21.25
CA ASP A 88 -8.47 -23.98 -22.53
C ASP A 88 -7.96 -22.58 -22.92
N THR A 89 -8.66 -21.53 -22.48
CA THR A 89 -8.27 -20.12 -22.60
C THR A 89 -8.39 -19.41 -21.25
N ILE A 90 -7.71 -18.28 -21.10
CA ILE A 90 -7.74 -17.48 -19.86
C ILE A 90 -9.16 -17.04 -19.51
N GLU A 91 -10.00 -16.74 -20.51
CA GLU A 91 -11.40 -16.35 -20.33
C GLU A 91 -12.29 -17.51 -19.86
N SER A 92 -11.81 -18.75 -20.00
CA SER A 92 -12.49 -19.96 -19.54
C SER A 92 -12.02 -20.43 -18.16
N ASP A 93 -11.08 -19.72 -17.52
CA ASP A 93 -10.64 -20.00 -16.16
C ASP A 93 -11.82 -19.83 -15.18
N ILE A 94 -11.91 -20.74 -14.22
CA ILE A 94 -12.89 -20.67 -13.14
C ILE A 94 -12.18 -20.20 -11.88
N VAL A 95 -12.60 -19.07 -11.33
CA VAL A 95 -11.97 -18.45 -10.15
C VAL A 95 -12.96 -18.36 -9.00
N GLU A 96 -12.59 -18.94 -7.87
CA GLU A 96 -13.41 -18.95 -6.65
C GLU A 96 -12.64 -18.31 -5.50
N ALA A 97 -13.24 -17.31 -4.85
CA ALA A 97 -12.65 -16.68 -3.67
C ALA A 97 -12.72 -17.62 -2.46
N VAL A 98 -11.63 -17.70 -1.71
CA VAL A 98 -11.50 -18.58 -0.54
C VAL A 98 -11.53 -17.75 0.74
N GLN A 99 -12.52 -18.01 1.60
CA GLN A 99 -12.64 -17.36 2.91
C GLN A 99 -11.81 -18.08 3.98
N GLU A 100 -11.80 -19.42 3.95
CA GLU A 100 -11.02 -20.25 4.87
C GLU A 100 -10.31 -21.35 4.08
N LEU A 101 -8.99 -21.40 4.17
CA LEU A 101 -8.20 -22.49 3.59
C LEU A 101 -8.26 -23.72 4.48
N ARG A 102 -8.48 -24.89 3.88
CA ARG A 102 -8.29 -26.17 4.57
C ARG A 102 -6.82 -26.54 4.51
N PHE A 103 -6.10 -26.29 5.61
CA PHE A 103 -4.64 -26.44 5.70
C PHE A 103 -4.10 -27.87 5.53
N ASP A 104 -4.99 -28.86 5.39
CA ASP A 104 -4.64 -30.29 5.30
C ASP A 104 -3.71 -30.63 4.13
N TYR A 105 -3.66 -29.77 3.10
CA TYR A 105 -2.86 -29.95 1.89
C TYR A 105 -1.72 -28.92 1.71
N TYR A 106 -1.53 -28.03 2.69
CA TYR A 106 -0.55 -26.95 2.61
C TYR A 106 0.74 -27.28 3.37
N PRO A 107 1.84 -26.55 3.12
CA PRO A 107 3.10 -26.74 3.84
C PRO A 107 2.87 -26.79 5.34
N LYS A 108 3.57 -27.70 6.02
CA LYS A 108 3.41 -27.84 7.47
C LYS A 108 3.86 -26.56 8.16
N LYS A 109 3.33 -26.31 9.36
CA LYS A 109 3.85 -25.24 10.22
C LYS A 109 5.36 -25.33 10.34
N ASN A 110 6.03 -24.19 10.22
CA ASN A 110 7.49 -24.04 10.24
C ASN A 110 8.23 -24.71 9.06
N GLU A 111 7.57 -25.00 7.94
CA GLU A 111 8.26 -25.32 6.69
C GLU A 111 8.63 -24.03 5.94
N TYR A 112 9.90 -23.92 5.56
CA TYR A 112 10.46 -22.75 4.88
C TYR A 112 10.88 -23.10 3.45
N LEU A 113 10.85 -22.11 2.57
CA LEU A 113 11.26 -22.27 1.18
C LEU A 113 12.78 -22.15 1.04
N ASP A 114 13.50 -23.26 1.23
CA ASP A 114 14.95 -23.27 1.09
C ASP A 114 15.39 -23.34 -0.38
N LEU A 115 15.42 -22.17 -1.05
CA LEU A 115 15.93 -22.01 -2.40
C LEU A 115 17.19 -21.15 -2.40
N ASN A 116 18.33 -21.78 -2.65
CA ASN A 116 19.60 -21.07 -2.77
C ASN A 116 20.21 -21.22 -4.16
N ASN A 117 19.85 -20.30 -5.06
CA ASN A 117 20.44 -20.20 -6.38
C ASN A 117 20.53 -18.74 -6.85
N VAL A 118 21.38 -18.49 -7.85
CA VAL A 118 21.68 -17.14 -8.35
C VAL A 118 20.43 -16.38 -8.80
N LYS A 119 19.47 -17.08 -9.42
CA LYS A 119 18.20 -16.48 -9.88
C LYS A 119 17.40 -15.94 -8.71
N ILE A 120 17.22 -16.74 -7.66
CA ILE A 120 16.52 -16.32 -6.43
C ILE A 120 17.29 -15.22 -5.70
N CYS A 121 18.62 -15.29 -5.60
CA CYS A 121 19.41 -14.21 -5.00
C CYS A 121 19.24 -12.88 -5.75
N ASN A 122 19.17 -12.90 -7.09
CA ASN A 122 18.93 -11.71 -7.88
C ASN A 122 17.50 -11.18 -7.67
N TYR A 123 16.51 -12.07 -7.55
CA TYR A 123 15.14 -11.67 -7.27
C TYR A 123 14.99 -11.04 -5.87
N ILE A 124 15.63 -11.61 -4.85
CA ILE A 124 15.68 -11.04 -3.50
C ILE A 124 16.26 -9.63 -3.53
N LYS A 125 17.37 -9.41 -4.25
CA LYS A 125 17.97 -8.06 -4.40
C LYS A 125 17.04 -7.08 -5.11
N ARG A 126 16.28 -7.54 -6.11
CA ARG A 126 15.28 -6.71 -6.80
C ARG A 126 14.20 -6.25 -5.82
N ILE A 127 13.64 -7.17 -5.05
CA ILE A 127 12.62 -6.88 -4.03
C ILE A 127 13.18 -5.95 -2.94
N GLU A 128 14.41 -6.17 -2.49
CA GLU A 128 15.07 -5.32 -1.49
C GLU A 128 15.18 -3.87 -1.98
N ASN A 129 15.57 -3.66 -3.24
CA ASN A 129 15.59 -2.32 -3.83
C ASN A 129 14.19 -1.70 -3.92
N GLU A 130 13.18 -2.46 -4.36
CA GLU A 130 11.79 -1.99 -4.42
C GLU A 130 11.27 -1.56 -3.03
N LEU A 131 11.62 -2.32 -1.98
CA LEU A 131 11.29 -1.97 -0.58
C LEU A 131 11.96 -0.67 -0.14
N VAL A 132 13.23 -0.48 -0.48
CA VAL A 132 13.97 0.76 -0.18
C VAL A 132 13.32 1.94 -0.89
N GLU A 133 13.00 1.81 -2.18
CA GLU A 133 12.32 2.84 -2.96
C GLU A 133 10.97 3.23 -2.33
N GLN A 134 10.14 2.25 -1.95
CA GLN A 134 8.88 2.49 -1.26
C GLN A 134 9.08 3.26 0.06
N SER A 135 10.07 2.86 0.88
CA SER A 135 10.34 3.55 2.15
C SER A 135 10.79 5.00 1.97
N ILE A 136 11.52 5.29 0.89
CA ILE A 136 11.97 6.63 0.54
C ILE A 136 10.76 7.49 0.12
N GLU A 137 9.91 6.97 -0.77
CA GLU A 137 8.69 7.66 -1.22
C GLU A 137 7.72 7.98 -0.07
N GLU A 138 7.53 7.03 0.84
CA GLU A 138 6.73 7.23 2.07
C GLU A 138 7.32 8.34 2.95
N THR A 139 8.65 8.33 3.14
CA THR A 139 9.35 9.34 3.94
C THR A 139 9.17 10.74 3.35
N TYR A 140 9.37 10.91 2.05
CA TYR A 140 9.14 12.19 1.36
C TYR A 140 7.69 12.66 1.46
N SER A 141 6.73 11.74 1.32
CA SER A 141 5.30 12.06 1.43
C SER A 141 4.95 12.57 2.83
N ILE A 142 5.51 11.97 3.89
CA ILE A 142 5.34 12.41 5.28
C ILE A 142 5.95 13.81 5.49
N GLU A 143 7.16 14.05 4.99
CA GLU A 143 7.85 15.32 5.13
C GLU A 143 7.09 16.48 4.44
N LEU A 144 6.62 16.26 3.21
CA LEU A 144 5.76 17.21 2.50
C LEU A 144 4.47 17.50 3.27
N THR A 145 3.81 16.46 3.79
CA THR A 145 2.58 16.60 4.57
C THR A 145 2.81 17.43 5.83
N LYS A 146 3.94 17.20 6.52
CA LYS A 146 4.35 17.98 7.70
C LYS A 146 4.60 19.44 7.34
N MET A 147 5.31 19.74 6.26
CA MET A 147 5.55 21.11 5.79
C MET A 147 4.25 21.86 5.47
N VAL A 148 3.30 21.19 4.81
CA VAL A 148 1.97 21.77 4.51
C VAL A 148 1.20 22.05 5.79
N LEU A 149 1.19 21.10 6.74
CA LEU A 149 0.49 21.26 8.01
C LEU A 149 1.08 22.40 8.87
N GLU A 150 2.40 22.51 8.94
CA GLU A 150 3.10 23.61 9.62
C GLU A 150 2.74 24.97 8.99
N THR A 151 2.68 25.04 7.66
CA THR A 151 2.29 26.26 6.93
C THR A 151 0.85 26.65 7.25
N ILE A 152 -0.10 25.72 7.19
CA ILE A 152 -1.52 25.97 7.54
C ILE A 152 -1.66 26.42 9.00
N THR A 153 -0.92 25.78 9.91
CA THR A 153 -0.93 26.13 11.33
C THR A 153 -0.38 27.54 11.56
N SER A 154 0.72 27.91 10.91
CA SER A 154 1.27 29.27 10.97
C SER A 154 0.31 30.33 10.38
N PHE A 155 -0.42 30.00 9.33
CA PHE A 155 -1.40 30.92 8.74
C PHE A 155 -2.58 31.16 9.69
N SER A 156 -3.09 30.08 10.30
CA SER A 156 -4.21 30.18 11.23
C SER A 156 -3.87 30.92 12.54
N THR A 157 -2.64 30.81 13.04
CA THR A 157 -2.18 31.62 14.19
C THR A 157 -2.10 33.11 13.84
N VAL A 158 -1.54 33.46 12.67
CA VAL A 158 -1.46 34.86 12.20
C VAL A 158 -2.86 35.48 12.01
N VAL A 159 -3.81 34.73 11.44
CA VAL A 159 -5.21 35.19 11.27
C VAL A 159 -5.89 35.39 12.63
N ASN A 160 -5.66 34.51 13.61
CA ASN A 160 -6.23 34.66 14.95
C ASN A 160 -5.62 35.86 15.71
N GLU A 161 -4.31 36.09 15.58
CA GLU A 161 -3.68 37.28 16.17
C GLU A 161 -4.18 38.58 15.57
N SER A 162 -4.30 38.65 14.25
CA SER A 162 -4.81 39.84 13.56
C SER A 162 -6.26 40.11 13.96
N ASN A 163 -7.12 39.10 14.02
CA ASN A 163 -8.50 39.24 14.52
C ASN A 163 -8.58 39.70 15.99
N ASN A 164 -7.65 39.25 16.86
CA ASN A 164 -7.56 39.73 18.24
C ASN A 164 -7.10 41.19 18.32
N ARG A 165 -6.12 41.61 17.50
CA ARG A 165 -5.67 43.02 17.44
C ARG A 165 -6.78 43.96 16.96
N TYR A 166 -7.60 43.54 15.98
CA TYR A 166 -8.78 44.31 15.56
C TYR A 166 -9.85 44.44 16.65
N LYS A 167 -10.05 43.43 17.51
CA LYS A 167 -10.95 43.51 18.67
C LYS A 167 -10.41 44.44 19.76
N ILE A 168 -9.11 44.42 20.03
CA ILE A 168 -8.47 45.29 21.04
C ILE A 168 -8.50 46.76 20.59
N SER A 169 -8.26 47.04 19.29
CA SER A 169 -8.34 48.38 18.69
C SER A 169 -9.73 49.03 18.79
N ARG A 170 -10.82 48.26 18.68
CA ARG A 170 -12.18 48.82 18.82
C ARG A 170 -12.55 49.18 20.26
N ASN A 171 -11.90 48.55 21.26
CA ASN A 171 -12.19 48.84 22.67
C ASN A 171 -11.39 50.02 23.23
N SER A 172 -10.28 50.44 22.61
CA SER A 172 -9.47 51.58 23.06
C SER A 172 -9.93 52.95 22.55
N VAL A 173 -10.88 53.03 21.60
CA VAL A 173 -11.40 54.31 21.04
C VAL A 173 -12.61 54.86 21.81
N LYS A 174 -13.00 54.27 22.96
CA LYS A 174 -14.11 54.77 23.80
C LYS A 174 -13.68 55.67 24.97
N GLN A 175 -12.56 56.39 24.87
CA GLN A 175 -12.32 57.53 25.78
C GLN A 175 -12.99 58.79 25.23
N LYS A 176 -14.12 59.14 25.84
CA LYS A 176 -14.85 60.39 25.61
C LYS A 176 -13.93 61.60 25.83
N ILE A 177 -13.63 62.34 24.77
CA ILE A 177 -13.12 63.71 24.87
C ILE A 177 -14.34 64.62 25.08
N PRO A 178 -14.49 65.32 26.23
CA PRO A 178 -15.60 66.25 26.41
C PRO A 178 -15.31 67.55 25.67
N LEU A 179 -16.08 67.83 24.61
CA LEU A 179 -16.14 69.16 23.98
C LEU A 179 -16.88 70.12 24.91
N LYS A 180 -16.16 71.05 25.55
CA LYS A 180 -16.76 72.24 26.18
C LYS A 180 -17.09 73.25 25.10
N LEU A 181 -18.37 73.39 24.77
CA LEU A 181 -18.88 74.48 23.94
C LEU A 181 -19.16 75.68 24.85
N ALA A 182 -18.32 76.71 24.80
CA ALA A 182 -18.58 77.99 25.45
C ALA A 182 -19.41 78.87 24.50
N LEU A 183 -20.68 79.08 24.83
CA LEU A 183 -21.53 80.12 24.23
C LEU A 183 -21.14 81.47 24.84
N VAL A 184 -20.45 82.31 24.08
CA VAL A 184 -20.39 83.75 24.35
C VAL A 184 -21.33 84.42 23.35
N GLY A 185 -22.44 84.93 23.88
CA GLY A 185 -23.43 85.69 23.12
C GLY A 185 -22.98 87.11 22.82
N GLY A 186 -23.60 87.72 21.82
CA GLY A 186 -23.50 89.14 21.57
C GLY A 186 -24.04 89.55 20.20
N LEU A 187 -25.34 89.84 20.12
CA LEU A 187 -25.93 90.77 19.15
C LEU A 187 -27.12 91.45 19.83
N TYR A 188 -26.88 92.64 20.38
CA TYR A 188 -27.54 93.93 20.11
C TYR A 188 -27.15 94.94 21.19
#